data_AF-A0A835U8H0-F1
#
_entry.id   AF-A0A835U8H0-F1
#
_cell.length_a   1.000
_cell.length_b   1.000
_cell.length_c   1.000
_cell.angle_alpha   90.00
_cell.angle_beta   90.00
_cell.angle_gamma   90.00
#
_symmetry.space_group_name_H-M   'P 1'
#
loop_
_entity.id
_entity.type
_entity.pdbx_description
1 polymer ?
#
loop_
_entity_poly.entity_id
_entity_poly.type
_entity_poly.pdbx_seq_one_letter_code
_entity_poly.pdbx_strand_id
1 'polypeptide(L)'
;MKRFFKPVANDDSFKRTCLSCTAPNPPTGDVSVDAKGDCKAEEAGERERREPRKFLTWNANSFLLRLKKNFAEFSKLVQALDPDAIAIQEVRIPAAGSKGAPKNPSKLKDDTSASREEKQVLMRALSTSPFNNYQVWWSLSDSKYGGTALLIKRELQPENVSFSLDRK
;
A
#
# COMPACT_ATOMS: atom_id res chain seq x y z
N MET A 1 19.72 -21.30 24.58
CA MET A 1 19.14 -20.09 23.94
C MET A 1 18.70 -19.10 25.03
N LYS A 2 19.28 -17.89 25.11
CA LYS A 2 18.79 -16.84 26.01
C LYS A 2 17.56 -16.19 25.38
N ARG A 3 16.45 -16.13 26.13
CA ARG A 3 15.21 -15.45 25.71
C ARG A 3 15.35 -13.96 26.09
N PHE A 4 15.22 -13.07 25.10
CA PHE A 4 15.36 -11.61 25.26
C PHE A 4 14.04 -10.90 25.58
N PHE A 5 12.94 -11.63 25.70
CA PHE A 5 11.62 -11.05 25.96
C PHE A 5 10.98 -11.71 27.17
N LYS A 6 10.53 -10.86 28.10
CA LYS A 6 9.65 -11.27 29.20
C LYS A 6 8.20 -11.18 28.72
N PRO A 7 7.34 -12.18 29.03
CA PRO A 7 5.90 -12.07 28.79
C PRO A 7 5.35 -10.86 29.55
N VAL A 8 4.44 -10.13 28.91
CA VAL A 8 3.70 -9.03 29.55
C VAL A 8 2.78 -9.63 30.61
N ALA A 9 2.84 -9.12 31.84
CA ALA A 9 1.91 -9.54 32.89
C ALA A 9 0.50 -9.03 32.56
N ASN A 10 -0.51 -9.88 32.73
CA ASN A 10 -1.90 -9.50 32.56
C ASN A 10 -2.31 -8.59 33.72
N ASP A 11 -2.23 -7.27 33.54
CA ASP A 11 -2.92 -6.31 34.39
C ASP A 11 -4.35 -6.14 33.85
N ASP A 12 -5.32 -6.73 34.56
CA ASP A 12 -6.76 -6.71 34.27
C ASP A 12 -7.40 -5.33 34.52
N SER A 13 -6.88 -4.27 33.89
CA SER A 13 -7.43 -2.92 34.03
C SER A 13 -7.34 -2.12 32.73
N PHE A 14 -8.03 -2.58 31.69
CA PHE A 14 -8.42 -1.73 30.57
C PHE A 14 -9.87 -1.28 30.73
N LYS A 15 -10.11 -0.31 31.61
CA LYS A 15 -11.34 0.50 31.54
C LYS A 15 -11.25 1.35 30.28
N ARG A 16 -11.82 0.86 29.18
CA ARG A 16 -12.11 1.69 28.00
C ARG A 16 -13.16 2.72 28.41
N THR A 17 -12.77 3.98 28.49
CA THR A 17 -13.72 5.09 28.59
C THR A 17 -14.39 5.25 27.22
N CYS A 18 -15.59 4.69 27.09
CA CYS A 18 -16.52 4.98 26.00
C CYS A 18 -17.19 6.32 26.29
N LEU A 19 -16.79 7.38 25.59
CA LEU A 19 -17.55 8.63 25.57
C LEU A 19 -18.69 8.48 24.57
N SER A 20 -19.90 8.37 25.12
CA SER A 20 -21.17 8.36 24.40
C SER A 20 -21.69 9.78 24.18
N CYS A 21 -22.29 9.98 22.99
CA CYS A 21 -23.41 10.86 22.61
C CYS A 21 -23.51 12.30 23.14
N THR A 22 -23.64 13.29 22.22
CA THR A 22 -24.89 14.06 21.98
C THR A 22 -24.74 15.12 20.86
N ALA A 23 -25.74 15.19 19.98
CA ALA A 23 -26.07 16.39 19.18
C ALA A 23 -27.20 17.16 19.89
N PRO A 24 -27.34 18.50 19.73
CA PRO A 24 -28.33 19.03 18.76
C PRO A 24 -27.99 20.41 18.09
N ASN A 25 -28.62 20.70 16.93
CA ASN A 25 -28.66 21.98 16.16
C ASN A 25 -29.68 23.01 16.75
N PRO A 26 -30.00 24.16 16.10
CA PRO A 26 -29.25 25.34 15.57
C PRO A 26 -29.77 26.69 16.17
N PRO A 27 -29.38 27.89 15.68
CA PRO A 27 -30.31 28.69 14.83
C PRO A 27 -29.68 29.64 13.77
N THR A 28 -30.60 30.21 13.00
CA THR A 28 -30.67 31.01 11.76
C THR A 28 -30.08 32.45 11.78
N GLY A 29 -29.69 33.01 10.60
CA GLY A 29 -29.68 34.48 10.38
C GLY A 29 -28.76 35.08 9.28
N ASP A 30 -29.32 35.22 8.07
CA ASP A 30 -29.25 36.27 7.01
C ASP A 30 -27.96 36.97 6.44
N VAL A 31 -28.15 37.39 5.17
CA VAL A 31 -27.33 37.75 3.99
C VAL A 31 -26.53 39.09 4.02
N SER A 32 -25.40 39.15 3.29
CA SER A 32 -25.09 40.23 2.31
C SER A 32 -23.82 39.97 1.47
N VAL A 33 -23.79 40.59 0.30
CA VAL A 33 -23.14 40.23 -0.98
C VAL A 33 -21.96 41.17 -1.28
N ASP A 34 -20.91 40.70 -1.98
CA ASP A 34 -20.36 41.32 -3.21
C ASP A 34 -19.02 40.69 -3.66
N ALA A 35 -18.69 40.94 -4.93
CA ALA A 35 -18.20 39.96 -5.90
C ALA A 35 -16.72 40.08 -6.36
N LYS A 36 -16.32 39.03 -7.11
CA LYS A 36 -15.37 38.94 -8.26
C LYS A 36 -13.89 38.60 -8.02
N GLY A 37 -13.47 37.48 -8.63
CA GLY A 37 -12.07 37.14 -8.90
C GLY A 37 -11.86 35.66 -9.26
N ASP A 38 -12.27 35.26 -10.46
CA ASP A 38 -12.25 33.88 -11.00
C ASP A 38 -10.81 33.39 -11.29
N CYS A 39 -10.45 32.19 -10.80
CA CYS A 39 -9.41 31.31 -11.32
C CYS A 39 -9.78 29.86 -10.94
N LYS A 40 -10.78 29.29 -11.62
CA LYS A 40 -11.18 27.87 -11.47
C LYS A 40 -10.02 26.93 -11.80
N ALA A 41 -9.42 26.34 -10.78
CA ALA A 41 -8.89 24.99 -10.91
C ALA A 41 -10.08 24.04 -10.81
N GLU A 42 -10.27 23.20 -11.83
CA GLU A 42 -11.40 22.27 -11.88
C GLU A 42 -11.44 21.41 -10.61
N GLU A 43 -12.52 21.56 -9.84
CA GLU A 43 -12.91 20.65 -8.78
C GLU A 43 -13.10 19.27 -9.40
N ALA A 44 -12.08 18.43 -9.29
CA ALA A 44 -12.29 17.00 -9.21
C ALA A 44 -13.20 16.80 -7.99
N GLY A 45 -14.51 16.70 -8.25
CA GLY A 45 -15.55 16.70 -7.23
C GLY A 45 -15.14 15.88 -6.01
N GLU A 46 -15.37 16.45 -4.83
CA GLU A 46 -15.09 15.84 -3.53
C GLU A 46 -15.78 14.47 -3.44
N ARG A 47 -15.14 13.44 -3.98
CA ARG A 47 -15.38 12.09 -3.51
C ARG A 47 -14.91 12.14 -2.07
N GLU A 48 -15.85 11.98 -1.13
CA GLU A 48 -15.55 11.82 0.29
C GLU A 48 -14.29 10.96 0.40
N ARG A 49 -13.19 11.56 0.90
CA ARG A 49 -11.92 10.86 1.00
C ARG A 49 -12.12 9.69 1.94
N ARG A 50 -12.29 8.51 1.38
CA ARG A 50 -12.46 7.29 2.14
C ARG A 50 -11.17 7.01 2.90
N GLU A 51 -11.26 6.88 4.21
CA GLU A 51 -10.12 6.47 5.03
C GLU A 51 -9.86 4.96 4.91
N PRO A 52 -8.59 4.52 4.86
CA PRO A 52 -8.24 3.10 4.85
C PRO A 52 -8.56 2.45 6.21
N ARG A 53 -9.25 1.31 6.19
CA ARG A 53 -9.68 0.59 7.41
C ARG A 53 -9.08 -0.80 7.53
N LYS A 54 -8.76 -1.45 6.41
CA LYS A 54 -8.25 -2.83 6.39
C LYS A 54 -6.85 -2.89 5.81
N PHE A 55 -5.93 -3.45 6.59
CA PHE A 55 -4.54 -3.61 6.19
C PHE A 55 -4.17 -5.08 6.22
N LEU A 56 -3.60 -5.57 5.13
CA LEU A 56 -3.01 -6.90 5.04
C LEU A 56 -1.49 -6.75 4.99
N THR A 57 -0.77 -7.53 5.80
CA THR A 57 0.69 -7.62 5.69
C THR A 57 1.09 -9.08 5.49
N TRP A 58 2.05 -9.33 4.61
CA TRP A 58 2.50 -10.68 4.31
C TRP A 58 3.97 -10.72 3.89
N ASN A 59 4.77 -11.48 4.63
CA ASN A 59 6.08 -11.91 4.13
C ASN A 59 5.88 -13.08 3.16
N ALA A 60 6.04 -12.80 1.87
CA ALA A 60 5.77 -13.77 0.83
C ALA A 60 6.87 -14.84 0.67
N ASN A 61 8.07 -14.61 1.23
CA ASN A 61 9.26 -15.42 1.00
C ASN A 61 9.43 -15.73 -0.51
N SER A 62 9.61 -14.67 -1.31
CA SER A 62 9.48 -14.60 -2.77
C SER A 62 8.06 -14.42 -3.29
N PHE A 63 7.64 -13.17 -3.47
CA PHE A 63 6.35 -12.85 -4.06
C PHE A 63 6.20 -13.42 -5.48
N LEU A 64 7.25 -13.37 -6.30
CA LEU A 64 7.25 -13.97 -7.63
C LEU A 64 6.92 -15.47 -7.60
N LEU A 65 7.51 -16.22 -6.67
CA LEU A 65 7.27 -17.65 -6.53
C LEU A 65 5.82 -17.93 -6.12
N ARG A 66 5.26 -17.10 -5.23
CA ARG A 66 3.87 -17.19 -4.78
C ARG A 66 2.89 -16.90 -5.90
N LEU A 67 3.14 -15.91 -6.75
CA LEU A 67 2.29 -15.65 -7.91
C LEU A 67 2.38 -16.75 -8.97
N LYS A 68 3.47 -17.53 -9.03
CA LYS A 68 3.56 -18.69 -9.92
C LYS A 68 2.80 -19.91 -9.39
N LYS A 69 2.82 -20.14 -8.07
CA LYS A 69 2.33 -21.40 -7.46
C LYS A 69 0.97 -21.29 -6.78
N ASN A 70 0.71 -20.17 -6.11
CA ASN A 70 -0.40 -19.98 -5.18
C ASN A 70 -1.32 -18.81 -5.59
N PHE A 71 -1.28 -18.38 -6.85
CA PHE A 71 -2.01 -17.19 -7.28
C PHE A 71 -3.51 -17.27 -6.98
N ALA A 72 -4.15 -18.40 -7.32
CA ALA A 72 -5.59 -18.55 -7.11
C ALA A 72 -5.98 -18.46 -5.62
N GLU A 73 -5.19 -19.04 -4.71
CA GLU A 73 -5.43 -18.97 -3.28
C GLU A 73 -5.23 -17.55 -2.75
N PHE A 74 -4.16 -16.89 -3.18
CA PHE A 74 -3.87 -15.51 -2.81
C PHE A 74 -4.95 -14.55 -3.33
N SER A 75 -5.40 -14.69 -4.57
CA SER A 75 -6.50 -13.91 -5.13
C SER A 75 -7.79 -14.10 -4.35
N LYS A 76 -8.14 -15.33 -3.99
CA LYS A 76 -9.32 -15.62 -3.15
C LYS A 76 -9.21 -14.97 -1.77
N LEU A 77 -8.04 -15.04 -1.14
CA LEU A 77 -7.78 -14.39 0.16
C LEU A 77 -8.00 -12.88 0.07
N VAL A 78 -7.40 -12.23 -0.93
CA VAL A 78 -7.53 -10.78 -1.12
C VAL A 78 -8.97 -10.39 -1.45
N GLN A 79 -9.67 -11.19 -2.25
CA GLN A 79 -11.08 -10.95 -2.55
C GLN A 79 -11.98 -11.11 -1.31
N ALA A 80 -11.71 -12.08 -0.45
CA ALA A 80 -12.49 -12.32 0.76
C ALA A 80 -12.24 -11.26 1.85
N LEU A 81 -10.99 -10.84 2.04
CA LEU A 81 -10.64 -9.83 3.04
C LEU A 81 -10.98 -8.41 2.58
N ASP A 82 -10.85 -8.15 1.27
CA ASP A 82 -10.96 -6.84 0.63
C ASP A 82 -10.14 -5.75 1.34
N PRO A 83 -8.81 -5.94 1.49
CA PRO A 83 -7.96 -5.00 2.20
C PRO A 83 -7.80 -3.69 1.43
N ASP A 84 -7.76 -2.56 2.13
CA ASP A 84 -7.54 -1.25 1.53
C ASP A 84 -6.07 -1.04 1.15
N ALA A 85 -5.16 -1.65 1.91
CA ALA A 85 -3.74 -1.73 1.58
C ALA A 85 -3.15 -3.12 1.89
N ILE A 86 -2.21 -3.56 1.05
CA ILE A 86 -1.49 -4.82 1.17
C ILE A 86 0.02 -4.53 1.18
N ALA A 87 0.68 -4.80 2.29
CA ALA A 87 2.13 -4.70 2.44
C ALA A 87 2.77 -6.08 2.25
N ILE A 88 3.59 -6.24 1.22
CA ILE A 88 4.32 -7.48 0.92
C ILE A 88 5.79 -7.30 1.27
N GLN A 89 6.30 -8.18 2.13
CA GLN A 89 7.74 -8.29 2.41
C GLN A 89 8.36 -9.47 1.67
N GLU A 90 9.67 -9.40 1.46
CA GLU A 90 10.45 -10.40 0.71
C GLU A 90 9.89 -10.66 -0.68
N VAL A 91 9.73 -9.59 -1.46
CA VAL A 91 9.32 -9.69 -2.87
C VAL A 91 10.34 -10.50 -3.67
N ARG A 92 11.63 -10.34 -3.34
CA ARG A 92 12.78 -11.03 -3.94
C ARG A 92 12.93 -10.80 -5.44
N ILE A 93 12.65 -9.57 -5.87
CA ILE A 93 12.90 -9.08 -7.23
C ILE A 93 13.86 -7.89 -7.12
N PRO A 94 14.96 -7.88 -7.90
CA PRO A 94 15.93 -6.80 -7.82
C PRO A 94 15.41 -5.52 -8.49
N ALA A 95 15.92 -4.39 -8.00
CA ALA A 95 15.73 -3.07 -8.59
C ALA A 95 16.33 -2.98 -9.99
N ALA A 96 15.71 -2.17 -10.86
CA ALA A 96 16.20 -1.88 -12.20
C ALA A 96 17.44 -0.98 -12.17
N GLY A 97 18.42 -1.29 -13.01
CA GLY A 97 19.67 -0.53 -13.13
C GLY A 97 20.80 -1.40 -13.68
N SER A 98 21.81 -0.74 -14.25
CA SER A 98 23.02 -1.39 -14.76
C SER A 98 23.95 -1.84 -13.63
N LYS A 99 24.85 -2.78 -13.93
CA LYS A 99 25.85 -3.27 -12.97
C LYS A 99 26.82 -2.13 -12.62
N GLY A 100 26.97 -1.83 -11.34
CA GLY A 100 27.90 -0.79 -10.84
C GLY A 100 27.34 0.63 -10.79
N ALA A 101 26.09 0.85 -11.20
CA ALA A 101 25.41 2.15 -11.07
C ALA A 101 24.31 2.09 -10.00
N PRO A 102 23.91 3.23 -9.42
CA PRO A 102 22.75 3.31 -8.52
C PRO A 102 21.48 2.78 -9.20
N LYS A 103 20.73 1.93 -8.50
CA LYS A 103 19.50 1.34 -9.04
C LYS A 103 18.27 2.15 -8.66
N ASN A 104 17.20 1.96 -9.43
CA ASN A 104 15.89 2.54 -9.13
C ASN A 104 15.04 1.53 -8.34
N PRO A 105 14.87 1.71 -7.02
CA PRO A 105 14.13 0.77 -6.17
C PRO A 105 12.64 0.70 -6.52
N SER A 106 12.10 1.71 -7.22
CA SER A 106 10.69 1.76 -7.62
C SER A 106 10.40 1.01 -8.93
N LYS A 107 11.43 0.48 -9.60
CA LYS A 107 11.30 -0.21 -10.89
C LYS A 107 11.86 -1.63 -10.82
N LEU A 108 11.10 -2.58 -11.34
CA LEU A 108 11.51 -3.98 -11.47
C LEU A 108 12.57 -4.12 -12.56
N LYS A 109 13.65 -4.86 -12.28
CA LYS A 109 14.72 -5.18 -13.23
C LYS A 109 14.18 -5.90 -14.48
N ASP A 110 14.69 -5.50 -15.65
CA ASP A 110 14.27 -5.99 -16.97
C ASP A 110 15.39 -5.91 -18.05
N ASP A 111 16.65 -5.90 -17.62
CA ASP A 111 17.84 -5.80 -18.49
C ASP A 111 18.15 -7.10 -19.26
N THR A 112 17.78 -8.25 -18.70
CA THR A 112 17.98 -9.60 -19.26
C THR A 112 16.66 -10.24 -19.67
N SER A 113 16.68 -11.20 -20.60
CA SER A 113 15.49 -11.97 -20.99
C SER A 113 14.80 -12.62 -19.78
N ALA A 114 15.57 -13.29 -18.93
CA ALA A 114 15.07 -13.89 -17.70
C ALA A 114 14.35 -12.87 -16.80
N SER A 115 14.95 -11.70 -16.57
CA SER A 115 14.30 -10.66 -15.75
C SER A 115 13.04 -10.08 -16.38
N ARG A 116 12.97 -9.99 -17.72
CA ARG A 116 11.77 -9.55 -18.45
C ARG A 116 10.63 -10.54 -18.29
N GLU A 117 10.91 -11.83 -18.39
CA GLU A 117 9.91 -12.88 -18.16
C GLU A 117 9.39 -12.85 -16.72
N GLU A 118 10.28 -12.73 -15.73
CA GLU A 118 9.91 -12.59 -14.31
C GLU A 118 8.99 -11.36 -14.09
N LYS A 119 9.36 -10.21 -14.65
CA LYS A 119 8.55 -8.98 -14.62
C LYS A 119 7.20 -9.18 -15.30
N GLN A 120 7.15 -9.84 -16.45
CA GLN A 120 5.91 -10.06 -17.18
C GLN A 120 4.93 -10.95 -16.40
N VAL A 121 5.43 -12.02 -15.75
CA VAL A 121 4.60 -12.87 -14.88
C VAL A 121 3.99 -12.05 -13.74
N LEU A 122 4.81 -11.25 -13.07
CA LEU A 122 4.38 -10.40 -11.96
C LEU A 122 3.31 -9.38 -12.41
N MET A 123 3.61 -8.63 -13.48
CA MET A 123 2.70 -7.60 -14.00
C MET A 123 1.39 -8.20 -14.51
N ARG A 124 1.42 -9.36 -15.17
CA ARG A 124 0.21 -10.05 -15.61
C ARG A 124 -0.70 -10.41 -14.44
N ALA A 125 -0.13 -10.95 -13.36
CA ALA A 125 -0.88 -11.31 -12.16
C ALA A 125 -1.43 -10.08 -11.42
N LEU A 126 -0.74 -8.94 -11.45
CA LEU A 126 -1.21 -7.70 -10.83
C LEU A 126 -2.22 -6.93 -11.70
N SER A 127 -2.26 -7.19 -13.01
CA SER A 127 -3.24 -6.62 -13.93
C SER A 127 -4.59 -7.35 -13.94
N THR A 128 -4.73 -8.47 -13.22
CA THR A 128 -5.98 -9.24 -13.14
C THR A 128 -6.72 -8.96 -11.83
N SER A 129 -8.02 -9.20 -11.80
CA SER A 129 -8.83 -9.09 -10.58
C SER A 129 -8.34 -10.10 -9.51
N PRO A 130 -8.25 -9.72 -8.22
CA PRO A 130 -8.68 -8.42 -7.64
C PRO A 130 -7.61 -7.31 -7.67
N PHE A 131 -6.41 -7.58 -8.18
CA PHE A 131 -5.25 -6.69 -8.06
C PHE A 131 -5.26 -5.50 -9.00
N ASN A 132 -5.98 -5.57 -10.12
CA ASN A 132 -6.12 -4.46 -11.07
C ASN A 132 -6.65 -3.16 -10.42
N ASN A 133 -7.43 -3.30 -9.35
CA ASN A 133 -7.98 -2.20 -8.56
C ASN A 133 -6.97 -1.57 -7.58
N TYR A 134 -5.75 -2.09 -7.52
CA TYR A 134 -4.67 -1.57 -6.69
C TYR A 134 -3.63 -0.86 -7.54
N GLN A 135 -3.05 0.19 -6.98
CA GLN A 135 -1.78 0.75 -7.41
C GLN A 135 -0.65 0.10 -6.62
N VAL A 136 0.49 -0.12 -7.25
CA VAL A 136 1.63 -0.83 -6.64
C VAL A 136 2.84 0.07 -6.56
N TRP A 137 3.40 0.21 -5.36
CA TRP A 137 4.64 0.91 -5.08
C TRP A 137 5.71 -0.09 -4.68
N TRP A 138 6.85 0.00 -5.34
CA TRP A 138 7.97 -0.91 -5.11
C TRP A 138 9.07 -0.22 -4.31
N SER A 139 9.64 -0.94 -3.35
CA SER A 139 10.89 -0.55 -2.70
C SER A 139 11.83 -1.76 -2.75
N LEU A 140 12.57 -1.86 -3.84
CA LEU A 140 13.38 -3.04 -4.17
C LEU A 140 14.84 -2.87 -3.78
N SER A 141 15.46 -3.97 -3.37
CA SER A 141 16.90 -4.07 -3.13
C SER A 141 17.69 -4.25 -4.42
N ASP A 142 19.00 -4.03 -4.35
CA ASP A 142 19.90 -4.29 -5.48
C ASP A 142 20.02 -5.78 -5.84
N SER A 143 19.78 -6.65 -4.86
CA SER A 143 19.84 -8.10 -5.03
C SER A 143 18.44 -8.74 -5.05
N LYS A 144 18.38 -10.04 -5.34
CA LYS A 144 17.16 -10.85 -5.20
C LYS A 144 16.75 -11.07 -3.73
N TYR A 145 17.54 -10.64 -2.75
CA TYR A 145 17.20 -10.80 -1.33
C TYR A 145 16.61 -9.50 -0.77
N GLY A 146 15.37 -9.60 -0.28
CA GLY A 146 14.64 -8.48 0.30
C GLY A 146 13.64 -7.85 -0.67
N GLY A 147 13.50 -6.54 -0.55
CA GLY A 147 12.51 -5.74 -1.28
C GLY A 147 11.10 -5.87 -0.72
N THR A 148 10.35 -4.79 -0.80
CA THR A 148 8.94 -4.71 -0.39
C THR A 148 8.08 -4.17 -1.54
N ALA A 149 6.79 -4.48 -1.46
CA ALA A 149 5.77 -3.89 -2.31
C ALA A 149 4.61 -3.44 -1.44
N LEU A 150 4.06 -2.28 -1.74
CA LEU A 150 2.83 -1.78 -1.15
C LEU A 150 1.78 -1.70 -2.25
N LEU A 151 0.64 -2.34 -2.04
CA LEU A 151 -0.52 -2.23 -2.91
C LEU A 151 -1.56 -1.41 -2.15
N ILE A 152 -2.09 -0.35 -2.74
CA ILE A 152 -3.18 0.46 -2.16
C ILE A 152 -4.29 0.50 -3.19
N LYS A 153 -5.55 0.33 -2.77
CA LYS A 153 -6.70 0.49 -3.67
C LYS A 153 -6.63 1.85 -4.35
N ARG A 154 -6.87 1.90 -5.66
CA ARG A 154 -6.79 3.13 -6.48
C ARG A 154 -7.77 4.22 -6.05
N GLU A 155 -8.86 3.85 -5.39
CA GLU A 155 -9.81 4.80 -4.81
C GLU A 155 -9.24 5.56 -3.61
N LEU A 156 -8.17 5.05 -3.00
CA LEU A 156 -7.46 5.65 -1.89
C LEU A 156 -6.19 6.32 -2.43
N GLN A 157 -6.07 7.62 -2.24
CA GLN A 157 -4.90 8.38 -2.66
C GLN A 157 -4.02 8.68 -1.44
N PRO A 158 -2.81 8.12 -1.36
CA PRO A 158 -1.88 8.49 -0.29
C PRO A 158 -1.44 9.95 -0.45
N GLU A 159 -1.38 10.69 0.65
CA GLU A 159 -0.95 12.10 0.63
C GLU A 159 0.54 12.25 0.31
N ASN A 160 1.36 11.32 0.81
CA ASN A 160 2.79 11.29 0.58
C ASN A 160 3.28 9.83 0.49
N VAL A 161 4.26 9.59 -0.39
CA VAL A 161 4.98 8.32 -0.49
C VAL A 161 6.48 8.59 -0.45
N SER A 162 7.12 8.11 0.62
CA SER A 162 8.58 8.16 0.80
C SER A 162 9.16 6.74 0.78
N PHE A 163 10.40 6.59 0.34
CA PHE A 163 11.07 5.30 0.28
C PHE A 163 12.19 5.25 1.34
N SER A 164 12.12 4.32 2.29
CA SER A 164 13.12 4.23 3.37
C SER A 164 14.52 3.86 2.88
N LEU A 165 14.62 3.29 1.67
CA LEU A 165 15.89 3.05 0.98
C LEU A 165 16.26 4.28 0.14
N ASP A 166 16.24 5.46 0.75
CA ASP A 166 16.71 6.67 0.10
C ASP A 166 18.24 6.62 -0.06
N ARG A 167 18.65 7.05 -1.25
CA ARG A 167 20.01 6.96 -1.78
C ARG A 167 20.92 7.85 -0.94
N LYS A 168 21.97 7.26 -0.35
CA LYS A 168 23.14 8.04 0.06
C LYS A 168 23.78 8.70 -1.16
#